data_AF-A0A535W181-F1
#
_entry.id   AF-A0A535W181-F1
#
_cell.length_a   1.000
_cell.length_b   1.000
_cell.length_c   1.000
_cell.angle_alpha   90.00
_cell.angle_beta   90.00
_cell.angle_gamma   90.00
#
_symmetry.space_group_name_H-M   'P 1'
#
loop_
_entity.id
_entity.type
_entity.pdbx_description
1 polymer ?
#
loop_
_entity_poly.entity_id
_entity_poly.type
_entity_poly.pdbx_seq_one_letter_code
_entity_poly.pdbx_strand_id
1 'polypeptide(L)'
;MLALLAALLITQASSYPLAHPGLTFQTPYCRDAPSNNDQVIAYMRREHIQYAWASFWIGFPIIFKTQEQIIVADPSDVMKLGDLVRAGKASMSNYAAIHTYLADENRMPHYIEQVLYADRPSFLIFVWHNDLHPPFLHYLDMHQVMYRFVRFPSEPGMDILLVTPLSRTVSPAESDTFQQIKLTSCPTRFGPDYQASDFSNIF
;
A
#
# COMPACT_ATOMS: atom_id res chain seq x y z
N MET A 1 13.30 -42.83 -3.31
CA MET A 1 12.34 -41.72 -3.46
C MET A 1 11.91 -41.14 -2.10
N LEU A 2 11.32 -41.92 -1.20
CA LEU A 2 10.93 -41.47 0.16
C LEU A 2 12.08 -40.89 1.00
N ALA A 3 13.25 -41.54 1.02
CA ALA A 3 14.40 -41.04 1.76
C ALA A 3 14.93 -39.69 1.25
N LEU A 4 14.87 -39.47 -0.08
CA LEU A 4 15.25 -38.20 -0.71
C LEU A 4 14.26 -37.09 -0.34
N LEU A 5 12.95 -37.39 -0.37
CA LEU A 5 11.89 -36.49 0.06
C LEU A 5 12.03 -36.10 1.54
N ALA A 6 12.29 -37.07 2.42
CA ALA A 6 12.52 -36.83 3.83
C ALA A 6 13.75 -35.95 4.07
N ALA A 7 14.86 -36.22 3.36
CA ALA A 7 16.07 -35.38 3.45
C ALA A 7 15.81 -33.94 2.97
N LEU A 8 15.05 -33.76 1.89
CA LEU A 8 14.65 -32.44 1.39
C LEU A 8 13.73 -31.69 2.35
N LEU A 9 12.77 -32.37 2.98
CA LEU A 9 11.86 -31.78 3.96
C LEU A 9 12.59 -31.38 5.25
N ILE A 10 13.50 -32.24 5.74
CA ILE A 10 14.32 -31.94 6.92
C ILE A 10 15.22 -30.74 6.65
N THR A 11 15.81 -30.65 5.46
CA THR A 11 16.67 -29.51 5.08
C THR A 11 15.88 -28.19 5.01
N GLN A 12 14.66 -28.21 4.48
CA GLN A 12 13.79 -27.03 4.47
C GLN A 12 13.34 -26.66 5.88
N ALA A 13 12.96 -27.65 6.70
CA ALA A 13 12.51 -27.42 8.07
C ALA A 13 13.63 -26.92 8.99
N SER A 14 14.88 -27.35 8.78
CA SER A 14 16.03 -26.91 9.59
C SER A 14 16.60 -25.56 9.16
N SER A 15 16.40 -25.16 7.91
CA SER A 15 16.81 -23.84 7.42
C SER A 15 15.78 -22.74 7.70
N TYR A 16 14.50 -23.10 7.85
CA TYR A 16 13.43 -22.14 8.13
C TYR A 16 13.65 -21.27 9.40
N PRO A 17 14.12 -21.81 10.55
CA PRO A 17 14.41 -21.01 11.75
C PRO A 17 15.63 -20.09 11.59
N LEU A 18 16.51 -20.35 10.62
CA LEU A 18 17.67 -19.51 10.32
C LEU A 18 17.31 -18.31 9.42
N ALA A 19 16.13 -18.32 8.81
CA ALA A 19 15.65 -17.21 7.99
C ALA A 19 15.33 -15.99 8.87
N HIS A 20 15.81 -14.81 8.47
CA HIS A 20 15.50 -13.58 9.20
C HIS A 20 14.02 -13.23 9.02
N PRO A 21 13.21 -13.16 10.10
CA PRO A 21 11.75 -13.01 10.00
C PRO A 21 11.33 -11.67 9.35
N GLY A 22 12.20 -10.65 9.42
CA GLY A 22 11.98 -9.38 8.72
C GLY A 22 12.20 -9.44 7.21
N LEU A 23 12.91 -10.44 6.70
CA LEU A 23 13.19 -10.58 5.27
C LEU A 23 12.24 -11.58 4.59
N THR A 24 11.43 -12.32 5.36
CA THR A 24 10.52 -13.35 4.84
C THR A 24 9.55 -12.84 3.78
N PHE A 25 9.13 -11.57 3.89
CA PHE A 25 8.24 -10.93 2.92
C PHE A 25 8.93 -9.85 2.09
N GLN A 26 10.25 -9.68 2.25
CA GLN A 26 11.01 -8.74 1.43
C GLN A 26 11.44 -9.45 0.16
N THR A 27 10.88 -8.99 -0.96
CA THR A 27 11.30 -9.39 -2.30
C THR A 27 12.73 -8.92 -2.60
N PRO A 28 13.54 -9.70 -3.34
CA PRO A 28 14.84 -9.23 -3.81
C PRO A 28 14.74 -8.01 -4.74
N TYR A 29 13.56 -7.75 -5.32
CA TYR A 29 13.28 -6.65 -6.23
C TYR A 29 12.85 -5.35 -5.53
N CYS A 30 12.48 -5.40 -4.24
CA CYS A 30 12.15 -4.21 -3.45
C CYS A 30 12.78 -4.24 -2.07
N ARG A 31 14.00 -3.70 -1.97
CA ARG A 31 14.72 -3.57 -0.69
C ARG A 31 14.36 -2.32 0.09
N ASP A 32 13.62 -1.39 -0.52
CA ASP A 32 13.21 -0.13 0.12
C ASP A 32 11.90 -0.29 0.93
N ALA A 33 11.17 -1.38 0.68
CA ALA A 33 10.06 -1.79 1.54
C ALA A 33 10.59 -2.23 2.91
N PRO A 34 9.92 -1.86 4.01
CA PRO A 34 10.45 -2.12 5.35
C PRO A 34 10.57 -3.62 5.57
N SER A 35 11.76 -4.04 5.98
CA SER A 35 11.97 -5.38 6.53
C SER A 35 11.23 -5.56 7.86
N ASN A 36 10.84 -4.49 8.55
CA ASN A 36 10.06 -4.59 9.79
C ASN A 36 8.80 -3.71 9.80
N ASN A 37 7.64 -4.36 9.81
CA ASN A 37 6.31 -3.73 9.87
C ASN A 37 5.71 -3.70 11.29
N ASP A 38 6.42 -4.19 12.31
CA ASP A 38 5.87 -4.43 13.65
C ASP A 38 5.44 -3.12 14.33
N GLN A 39 6.18 -2.03 14.14
CA GLN A 39 5.82 -0.71 14.68
C GLN A 39 4.56 -0.15 14.03
N VAL A 40 4.44 -0.30 12.70
CA VAL A 40 3.25 0.10 11.94
C VAL A 40 2.03 -0.69 12.43
N ILE A 41 2.17 -2.02 12.53
CA ILE A 41 1.12 -2.93 13.01
C ILE A 41 0.72 -2.59 14.45
N ALA A 42 1.69 -2.37 15.35
CA ALA A 42 1.42 -2.02 16.74
C ALA A 42 0.64 -0.69 16.85
N TYR A 43 1.02 0.30 16.06
CA TYR A 43 0.29 1.56 15.98
C TYR A 43 -1.13 1.35 15.45
N MET A 44 -1.29 0.67 14.32
CA MET A 44 -2.60 0.42 13.73
C MET A 44 -3.53 -0.33 14.69
N ARG A 45 -3.02 -1.32 15.42
CA ARG A 45 -3.77 -2.03 16.47
C ARG A 45 -4.19 -1.11 17.61
N ARG A 46 -3.26 -0.29 18.13
CA ARG A 46 -3.54 0.65 19.22
C ARG A 46 -4.59 1.68 18.82
N GLU A 47 -4.53 2.17 17.60
CA GLU A 47 -5.44 3.19 17.06
C GLU A 47 -6.71 2.59 16.43
N HIS A 48 -6.92 1.28 16.54
CA HIS A 48 -8.06 0.55 15.97
C HIS A 48 -8.23 0.74 14.44
N ILE A 49 -7.11 0.88 13.72
CA ILE A 49 -7.10 1.00 12.25
C ILE A 49 -7.11 -0.42 11.66
N GLN A 50 -8.24 -0.77 11.03
CA GLN A 50 -8.44 -2.09 10.42
C GLN A 50 -8.29 -2.09 8.90
N TYR A 51 -8.52 -0.95 8.24
CA TYR A 51 -8.53 -0.84 6.78
C TYR A 51 -7.56 0.23 6.31
N ALA A 52 -6.71 -0.11 5.35
CA ALA A 52 -5.80 0.85 4.74
C ALA A 52 -5.55 0.60 3.25
N TRP A 53 -5.25 1.65 2.51
CA TRP A 53 -4.68 1.60 1.17
C TRP A 53 -3.16 1.60 1.24
N ALA A 54 -2.50 0.70 0.53
CA ALA A 54 -1.05 0.67 0.41
C ALA A 54 -0.62 -0.15 -0.80
N SER A 55 0.60 0.05 -1.28
CA SER A 55 1.18 -0.90 -2.25
C SER A 55 1.22 -2.31 -1.68
N PHE A 56 1.09 -3.30 -2.57
CA PHE A 56 1.22 -4.71 -2.18
C PHE A 56 2.54 -5.02 -1.46
N TRP A 57 3.61 -4.25 -1.71
CA TRP A 57 4.89 -4.35 -1.00
C TRP A 57 4.79 -4.03 0.50
N ILE A 58 3.93 -3.10 0.90
CA ILE A 58 3.64 -2.77 2.31
C ILE A 58 2.50 -3.67 2.82
N GLY A 59 1.45 -3.84 2.01
CA GLY A 59 0.20 -4.46 2.43
C GLY A 59 0.31 -5.96 2.73
N PHE A 60 0.98 -6.76 1.87
CA PHE A 60 1.06 -8.21 2.06
C PHE A 60 1.75 -8.63 3.37
N PRO A 61 2.92 -8.07 3.76
CA PRO A 61 3.51 -8.36 5.06
C PRO A 61 2.56 -8.08 6.23
N ILE A 62 1.79 -6.96 6.18
CA ILE A 62 0.86 -6.58 7.24
C ILE A 62 -0.31 -7.55 7.32
N ILE A 63 -0.96 -7.86 6.20
CA ILE A 63 -2.08 -8.81 6.14
C ILE A 63 -1.64 -10.17 6.70
N PHE A 64 -0.49 -10.68 6.25
CA PHE A 64 0.01 -11.98 6.69
C PHE A 64 0.35 -12.00 8.18
N LYS A 65 1.12 -11.02 8.67
CA LYS A 65 1.53 -10.94 10.08
C LYS A 65 0.35 -10.73 11.04
N THR A 66 -0.72 -10.11 10.56
CA THR A 66 -1.92 -9.83 11.35
C THR A 66 -2.98 -10.91 11.23
N GLN A 67 -2.77 -11.92 10.38
CA GLN A 67 -3.77 -12.96 10.07
C GLN A 67 -5.09 -12.30 9.63
N GLU A 68 -4.99 -11.34 8.71
CA GLU A 68 -6.14 -10.61 8.14
C GLU A 68 -6.94 -9.76 9.16
N GLN A 69 -6.45 -9.56 10.39
CA GLN A 69 -7.06 -8.62 11.34
C GLN A 69 -6.90 -7.16 10.91
N ILE A 70 -5.86 -6.87 10.12
CA ILE A 70 -5.66 -5.60 9.43
C ILE A 70 -5.63 -5.90 7.94
N ILE A 71 -6.52 -5.25 7.21
CA ILE A 71 -6.68 -5.42 5.78
C ILE A 71 -6.07 -4.22 5.06
N VAL A 72 -5.12 -4.50 4.16
CA VAL A 72 -4.40 -3.49 3.39
C VAL A 72 -4.52 -3.78 1.90
N ALA A 73 -5.21 -2.92 1.16
CA ALA A 73 -5.48 -3.13 -0.26
C ALA A 73 -4.60 -2.24 -1.15
N ASP A 74 -4.13 -2.80 -2.26
CA ASP A 74 -3.50 -2.03 -3.33
C ASP A 74 -4.57 -1.30 -4.14
N PRO A 75 -4.49 0.05 -4.25
CA PRO A 75 -5.51 0.81 -4.92
C PRO A 75 -5.36 0.83 -6.45
N SER A 76 -4.31 0.22 -7.04
CA SER A 76 -4.03 0.27 -8.48
C SER A 76 -5.23 -0.09 -9.35
N ASP A 77 -5.99 -1.10 -8.93
CA ASP A 77 -7.16 -1.57 -9.65
C ASP A 77 -8.36 -0.60 -9.54
N VAL A 78 -8.53 0.03 -8.38
CA VAL A 78 -9.51 1.11 -8.17
C VAL A 78 -9.14 2.35 -8.98
N MET A 79 -7.85 2.69 -9.05
CA MET A 79 -7.33 3.82 -9.83
C MET A 79 -7.55 3.62 -11.33
N LYS A 80 -7.19 2.45 -11.89
CA LYS A 80 -7.42 2.12 -13.30
C LYS A 80 -8.90 2.25 -13.67
N LEU A 81 -9.79 1.78 -12.79
CA LEU A 81 -11.22 1.93 -13.03
C LEU A 81 -11.65 3.40 -13.01
N GLY A 82 -11.13 4.20 -12.07
CA GLY A 82 -11.32 5.65 -12.03
C GLY A 82 -10.94 6.32 -13.35
N ASP A 83 -9.81 5.93 -13.94
CA ASP A 83 -9.35 6.43 -15.24
C ASP A 83 -10.34 6.09 -16.37
N LEU A 84 -10.83 4.85 -16.39
CA LEU A 84 -11.81 4.41 -17.40
C LEU A 84 -13.13 5.17 -17.27
N VAL A 85 -13.60 5.41 -16.04
CA VAL A 85 -14.81 6.19 -15.78
C VAL A 85 -14.62 7.64 -16.22
N ARG A 86 -13.50 8.27 -15.87
CA ARG A 86 -13.17 9.64 -16.31
C ARG A 86 -13.06 9.76 -17.81
N ALA A 87 -12.53 8.74 -18.48
CA ALA A 87 -12.43 8.69 -19.93
C ALA A 87 -13.78 8.40 -20.64
N GLY A 88 -14.88 8.25 -19.89
CA GLY A 88 -16.19 7.85 -20.44
C GLY A 88 -16.20 6.43 -21.02
N LYS A 89 -15.17 5.63 -20.71
CA LYS A 89 -15.00 4.24 -21.18
C LYS A 89 -15.65 3.22 -20.25
N ALA A 90 -16.02 3.64 -19.05
CA ALA A 90 -16.78 2.87 -18.08
C ALA A 90 -17.85 3.76 -17.41
N SER A 91 -18.92 3.15 -16.90
CA SER A 91 -19.94 3.84 -16.11
C SER A 91 -19.89 3.33 -14.68
N MET A 92 -19.82 4.24 -13.70
CA MET A 92 -19.78 3.91 -12.27
C MET A 92 -21.17 3.61 -11.69
N SER A 93 -21.97 2.89 -12.46
CA SER A 93 -23.38 2.60 -12.19
C SER A 93 -23.53 1.26 -11.46
N ASN A 94 -22.85 1.07 -10.32
CA ASN A 94 -22.95 -0.04 -9.34
C ASN A 94 -21.67 -0.87 -9.15
N TYR A 95 -21.59 -1.51 -7.98
CA TYR A 95 -20.65 -2.55 -7.53
C TYR A 95 -20.29 -3.57 -8.62
N ALA A 96 -21.24 -3.88 -9.50
CA ALA A 96 -21.09 -4.81 -10.62
C ALA A 96 -20.02 -4.38 -11.64
N ALA A 97 -19.76 -3.09 -11.83
CA ALA A 97 -18.71 -2.62 -12.75
C ALA A 97 -17.30 -2.88 -12.18
N ILE A 98 -17.12 -2.68 -10.88
CA ILE A 98 -15.88 -3.00 -10.15
C ILE A 98 -15.68 -4.51 -10.15
N HIS A 99 -16.73 -5.27 -9.80
CA HIS A 99 -16.70 -6.73 -9.85
C HIS A 99 -16.39 -7.24 -11.26
N THR A 100 -17.00 -6.71 -12.32
CA THR A 100 -16.79 -7.22 -13.69
C THR A 100 -15.40 -6.89 -14.22
N TYR A 101 -14.91 -5.66 -14.01
CA TYR A 101 -13.55 -5.27 -14.43
C TYR A 101 -12.47 -6.08 -13.71
N LEU A 102 -12.70 -6.40 -12.43
CA LEU A 102 -11.69 -7.06 -11.59
C LEU A 102 -11.89 -8.59 -11.48
N ALA A 103 -13.07 -9.12 -11.81
CA ALA A 103 -13.34 -10.56 -11.93
C ALA A 103 -12.84 -11.15 -13.26
N ASP A 104 -12.75 -10.36 -14.33
CA ASP A 104 -12.19 -10.82 -15.62
C ASP A 104 -10.70 -11.23 -15.47
N GLU A 105 -10.02 -10.68 -14.46
CA GLU A 105 -8.65 -11.06 -14.10
C GLU A 105 -8.55 -12.20 -13.06
N ASN A 106 -9.68 -12.71 -12.53
CA ASN A 106 -9.72 -13.72 -11.44
C ASN A 106 -8.82 -13.35 -10.23
N ARG A 107 -8.66 -12.04 -10.00
CA ARG A 107 -7.55 -11.44 -9.25
C ARG A 107 -7.99 -10.49 -8.15
N MET A 108 -9.27 -10.36 -7.85
CA MET A 108 -9.67 -9.78 -6.58
C MET A 108 -9.66 -10.83 -5.48
N PRO A 109 -8.63 -10.87 -4.64
CA PRO A 109 -8.86 -11.35 -3.30
C PRO A 109 -9.90 -10.43 -2.64
N HIS A 110 -10.89 -11.05 -2.02
CA HIS A 110 -12.04 -10.47 -1.30
C HIS A 110 -11.73 -9.24 -0.41
N TYR A 111 -10.46 -8.97 -0.11
CA TYR A 111 -10.01 -7.89 0.76
C TYR A 111 -10.08 -6.48 0.14
N ILE A 112 -10.01 -6.30 -1.19
CA ILE A 112 -10.01 -4.94 -1.79
C ILE A 112 -11.34 -4.24 -1.54
N GLU A 113 -12.43 -4.96 -1.68
CA GLU A 113 -13.79 -4.47 -1.40
C GLU A 113 -13.93 -4.00 0.04
N GLN A 114 -13.35 -4.73 0.99
CA GLN A 114 -13.46 -4.38 2.40
C GLN A 114 -12.82 -3.01 2.70
N VAL A 115 -11.69 -2.69 2.07
CA VAL A 115 -11.06 -1.37 2.19
C VAL A 115 -11.84 -0.31 1.41
N LEU A 116 -12.37 -0.67 0.23
CA LEU A 116 -13.16 0.24 -0.60
C LEU A 116 -14.40 0.79 0.12
N TYR A 117 -15.09 -0.06 0.87
CA TYR A 117 -16.31 0.30 1.59
C TYR A 117 -16.08 0.71 3.05
N ALA A 118 -14.83 0.68 3.52
CA ALA A 118 -14.50 1.14 4.84
C ALA A 118 -14.81 2.64 5.00
N ASP A 119 -15.26 3.04 6.18
CA ASP A 119 -15.34 4.45 6.54
C ASP A 119 -13.92 4.96 6.85
N ARG A 120 -13.47 5.95 6.07
CA ARG A 120 -12.16 6.62 6.22
C ARG A 120 -10.98 5.63 6.38
N PRO A 121 -10.74 4.74 5.40
CA PRO A 121 -9.56 3.88 5.42
C PRO A 121 -8.31 4.74 5.48
N SER A 122 -7.30 4.25 6.21
CA SER A 122 -6.01 4.93 6.28
C SER A 122 -5.19 4.71 5.00
N PHE A 123 -4.10 5.43 4.84
CA PHE A 123 -3.17 5.29 3.74
C PHE A 123 -1.78 5.01 4.29
N LEU A 124 -1.09 4.02 3.75
CA LEU A 124 0.30 3.73 4.02
C LEU A 124 1.09 4.04 2.76
N ILE A 125 1.89 5.10 2.82
CA ILE A 125 2.61 5.62 1.66
C ILE A 125 4.11 5.69 1.92
N PHE A 126 4.89 5.43 0.88
CA PHE A 126 6.32 5.67 0.89
C PHE A 126 6.63 7.15 0.72
N VAL A 127 7.47 7.70 1.60
CA VAL A 127 7.90 9.10 1.56
C VAL A 127 9.40 9.17 1.79
N TRP A 128 10.07 10.20 1.27
CA TRP A 128 11.47 10.44 1.59
C TRP A 128 11.61 10.85 3.06
N HIS A 129 12.72 10.45 3.70
CA HIS A 129 12.95 10.77 5.11
C HIS A 129 12.93 12.29 5.39
N ASN A 130 13.47 13.07 4.46
CA ASN A 130 13.58 14.52 4.58
C ASN A 130 12.38 15.28 3.99
N ASP A 131 11.42 14.60 3.38
CA ASP A 131 10.22 15.24 2.84
C ASP A 131 9.20 15.41 3.96
N LEU A 132 9.15 16.63 4.52
CA LEU A 132 8.27 16.98 5.63
C LEU A 132 6.80 17.12 5.21
N HIS A 133 6.53 17.34 3.93
CA HIS A 133 5.18 17.65 3.45
C HIS A 133 4.96 17.07 2.04
N PRO A 134 4.85 15.73 1.94
CA PRO A 134 4.75 15.05 0.66
C PRO A 134 3.47 15.44 -0.09
N PRO A 135 3.43 15.30 -1.42
CA PRO A 135 2.29 15.72 -2.26
C PRO A 135 0.93 15.21 -1.78
N PHE A 136 0.88 14.04 -1.13
CA PHE A 136 -0.34 13.53 -0.53
C PHE A 136 -0.91 14.43 0.55
N LEU A 137 -0.07 14.90 1.49
CA LEU A 137 -0.53 15.78 2.57
C LEU A 137 -0.96 17.13 2.01
N HIS A 138 -0.24 17.65 1.01
CA HIS A 138 -0.62 18.87 0.32
C HIS A 138 -2.00 18.77 -0.32
N TYR A 139 -2.28 17.64 -0.99
CA TYR A 139 -3.60 17.37 -1.56
C TYR A 139 -4.71 17.41 -0.49
N LEU A 140 -4.49 16.75 0.64
CA LEU A 140 -5.45 16.72 1.75
C LEU A 140 -5.69 18.13 2.32
N ASP A 141 -4.64 18.93 2.49
CA ASP A 141 -4.71 20.31 2.98
C ASP A 141 -5.50 21.19 2.01
N MET A 142 -5.18 21.15 0.72
CA MET A 142 -5.87 21.93 -0.32
C MET A 142 -7.37 21.61 -0.38
N HIS A 143 -7.74 20.36 -0.10
CA HIS A 143 -9.13 19.88 -0.14
C HIS A 143 -9.80 19.91 1.23
N GLN A 144 -9.17 20.56 2.21
CA GLN A 144 -9.68 20.76 3.57
C GLN A 144 -10.08 19.43 4.24
N VAL A 145 -9.38 18.34 3.93
CA VAL A 145 -9.55 17.06 4.60
C VAL A 145 -8.81 17.16 5.93
N MET A 146 -9.52 17.01 7.04
CA MET A 146 -8.88 16.86 8.34
C MET A 146 -8.25 15.46 8.39
N TYR A 147 -6.99 15.35 8.75
CA TYR A 147 -6.29 14.07 8.90
C TYR A 147 -5.36 14.09 10.11
N ARG A 148 -4.95 12.90 10.52
CA ARG A 148 -3.78 12.69 11.37
C ARG A 148 -2.78 11.82 10.62
N PHE A 149 -1.50 11.95 10.93
CA PHE A 149 -0.50 11.05 10.39
C PHE A 149 0.57 10.72 11.41
N VAL A 150 1.25 9.60 11.18
CA VAL A 150 2.44 9.18 11.90
C VAL A 150 3.46 8.67 10.89
N ARG A 151 4.74 8.90 11.18
CA ARG A 151 5.86 8.50 10.35
C ARG A 151 6.63 7.38 11.03
N PHE A 152 6.93 6.33 10.29
CA PHE A 152 7.75 5.21 10.73
C PHE A 152 9.04 5.16 9.91
N PRO A 153 10.21 5.25 10.57
CA PRO A 153 11.48 5.05 9.90
C PRO A 153 11.51 3.69 9.18
N SER A 154 11.92 3.67 7.92
CA SER A 154 12.08 2.44 7.12
C SER A 154 13.56 2.24 6.71
N GLU A 155 13.80 1.50 5.63
CA GLU A 155 15.08 1.27 4.96
C GLU A 155 15.72 2.59 4.44
N PRO A 156 17.02 2.61 4.04
CA PRO A 156 17.78 3.84 3.85
C PRO A 156 17.15 4.87 2.90
N GLY A 157 16.78 6.02 3.45
CA GLY A 157 16.29 7.19 2.70
C GLY A 157 14.78 7.31 2.61
N MET A 158 14.02 6.29 3.00
CA MET A 158 12.55 6.29 2.92
C MET A 158 11.92 6.03 4.29
N ASP A 159 10.72 6.56 4.49
CA ASP A 159 9.86 6.26 5.62
C ASP A 159 8.50 5.77 5.12
N ILE A 160 7.75 5.11 6.00
CA ILE A 160 6.31 4.93 5.83
C ILE A 160 5.59 6.06 6.53
N LEU A 161 4.71 6.74 5.79
CA LEU A 161 3.71 7.63 6.36
C LEU A 161 2.38 6.89 6.44
N LEU A 162 1.87 6.71 7.65
CA LEU A 162 0.50 6.26 7.88
C LEU A 162 -0.37 7.49 8.08
N VAL A 163 -1.36 7.69 7.21
CA VAL A 163 -2.26 8.84 7.22
C VAL A 163 -3.70 8.36 7.41
N THR A 164 -4.41 8.92 8.37
CA THR A 164 -5.82 8.58 8.65
C THR A 164 -6.68 9.82 8.41
N PRO A 165 -7.54 9.82 7.37
CA PRO A 165 -8.55 10.85 7.18
C PRO A 165 -9.54 10.87 8.36
N LEU A 166 -9.97 12.06 8.77
CA LEU A 166 -10.88 12.28 9.91
C LEU A 166 -12.19 12.94 9.48
N SER A 167 -12.16 13.90 8.54
CA SER A 167 -13.38 14.63 8.14
C SER A 167 -14.24 13.89 7.12
N ARG A 168 -13.63 13.19 6.16
CA ARG A 168 -14.34 12.43 5.11
C ARG A 168 -13.51 11.25 4.61
N THR A 169 -14.17 10.28 3.99
CA THR A 169 -13.50 9.24 3.20
C THR A 169 -12.82 9.87 1.98
N VAL A 170 -11.59 9.44 1.73
CA VAL A 170 -10.75 9.82 0.58
C VAL A 170 -10.62 8.60 -0.31
N SER A 171 -11.02 8.73 -1.58
CA SER A 171 -10.94 7.63 -2.55
C SER A 171 -9.60 7.65 -3.26
N PRO A 172 -8.90 6.51 -3.44
CA PRO A 172 -7.67 6.48 -4.25
C PRO A 172 -7.87 6.91 -5.71
N ALA A 173 -9.10 7.00 -6.20
CA ALA A 173 -9.43 7.44 -7.55
C ALA A 173 -9.79 8.94 -7.67
N GLU A 174 -9.82 9.72 -6.58
CA GLU A 174 -10.26 11.13 -6.65
C GLU A 174 -9.20 12.10 -7.23
N SER A 175 -7.93 11.69 -7.32
CA SER A 175 -6.84 12.53 -7.86
C SER A 175 -5.69 11.71 -8.46
N ASP A 176 -5.08 12.25 -9.52
CA ASP A 176 -3.90 11.66 -10.15
C ASP A 176 -2.65 11.74 -9.27
N THR A 177 -2.64 12.63 -8.26
CA THR A 177 -1.62 12.65 -7.20
C THR A 177 -1.49 11.26 -6.55
N PHE A 178 -2.59 10.51 -6.46
CA PHE A 178 -2.58 9.20 -5.82
C PHE A 178 -1.90 8.12 -6.66
N GLN A 179 -1.83 8.30 -7.98
CA GLN A 179 -1.02 7.45 -8.85
C GLN A 179 0.48 7.73 -8.72
N GLN A 180 0.85 8.98 -8.38
CA GLN A 180 2.24 9.42 -8.23
C GLN A 180 2.84 9.07 -6.86
N ILE A 181 1.99 9.00 -5.83
CA ILE A 181 2.39 8.38 -4.57
C ILE A 181 2.67 6.91 -4.91
N LYS A 182 3.84 6.40 -4.51
CA LYS A 182 4.33 5.02 -4.76
C LYS A 182 3.49 3.96 -4.03
N LEU A 183 2.18 4.02 -4.21
CA LEU A 183 1.15 3.10 -3.76
C LEU A 183 1.09 1.85 -4.65
N THR A 184 1.86 1.78 -5.74
CA THR A 184 1.74 0.69 -6.73
C THR A 184 3.09 0.12 -7.19
N SER A 185 4.21 0.76 -6.85
CA SER A 185 5.55 0.30 -7.23
C SER A 185 6.53 0.46 -6.07
N CYS A 186 7.49 -0.45 -6.00
CA CYS A 186 8.64 -0.25 -5.14
C CYS A 186 9.33 1.04 -5.58
N PRO A 187 9.81 1.89 -4.65
CA PRO A 187 10.81 2.88 -5.02
C PRO A 187 11.94 2.14 -5.74
N THR A 188 11.97 2.22 -7.07
CA THR A 188 13.22 1.98 -7.76
C THR A 188 14.17 3.06 -7.27
N ARG A 189 15.44 2.70 -7.20
CA ARG A 189 16.59 3.58 -6.96
C ARG A 189 16.69 4.61 -8.10
N PHE A 190 15.66 5.41 -8.34
CA PHE A 190 15.74 6.59 -9.16
C PHE A 190 16.48 7.61 -8.31
N GLY A 191 17.65 8.00 -8.81
CA GLY A 191 18.58 8.90 -8.15
C GLY A 191 17.97 10.28 -7.87
N PRO A 192 18.78 11.21 -7.34
CA PRO A 192 18.35 12.54 -6.90
C PRO A 192 17.79 13.47 -8.01
N ASP A 193 17.62 12.98 -9.24
CA ASP A 193 17.19 13.75 -10.40
C ASP A 193 15.68 13.75 -10.63
N TYR A 194 14.88 13.07 -9.80
CA TYR A 194 13.43 13.29 -9.76
C TYR A 194 13.16 14.56 -8.92
N GLN A 195 13.51 15.70 -9.51
CA GLN A 195 13.39 17.00 -8.87
C GLN A 195 11.92 17.38 -8.69
N ALA A 196 11.66 18.09 -7.60
CA ALA A 196 10.40 18.81 -7.36
C ALA A 196 10.02 19.81 -8.48
N SER A 197 10.85 19.99 -9.51
CA SER A 197 10.56 20.79 -10.70
C SER A 197 9.57 20.14 -11.67
N ASP A 198 9.26 18.84 -11.54
CA ASP A 198 8.17 18.24 -12.32
C ASP A 198 6.77 18.62 -11.78
N PHE A 199 6.70 19.26 -10.61
CA PHE A 199 5.46 19.84 -10.08
C PHE A 199 5.17 21.27 -10.60
N SER A 200 6.12 21.92 -11.28
CA SER A 200 5.91 23.26 -11.85
C SER A 200 5.05 23.30 -13.11
N ASN A 201 4.69 22.13 -13.68
CA ASN A 201 3.87 22.04 -14.89
C ASN A 201 2.43 21.57 -14.63
N ILE A 202 1.99 21.51 -13.37
CA ILE A 202 0.61 21.18 -12.98
C ILE A 202 0.01 22.28 -12.08
N PHE A 203 0.33 23.54 -12.39
CA PHE A 203 -0.39 24.73 -11.94
C PHE A 203 -0.47 25.72 -13.10
#